data_AF-A0A6V8LGI5-F1
#
_entry.id   AF-A0A6V8LGI5-F1
#
_cell.length_a   1.000
_cell.length_b   1.000
_cell.length_c   1.000
_cell.angle_alpha   90.00
_cell.angle_beta   90.00
_cell.angle_gamma   90.00
#
_symmetry.space_group_name_H-M   'P 1'
#
loop_
_entity.id
_entity.type
_entity.pdbx_description
1 polymer ?
#
loop_
_entity_poly.entity_id
_entity_poly.type
_entity_poly.pdbx_seq_one_letter_code
_entity_poly.pdbx_strand_id
1 'polypeptide(L)'
;MLTGTVLFAATMTTGLMAGVFFIYANAYMPGLGRTDDRTFVGAFQATDRAIINPLFMGLFFGSLVLIGLAALLYLGKAPCPGSSWRSCCIWSRSASPWPSTCR
;
A
#
# COMPACT_ATOMS: atom_id res chain seq x y z
N MET A 1 9.32 -17.99 1.42
CA MET A 1 7.91 -18.14 1.83
C MET A 1 7.38 -16.90 2.54
N LEU A 2 8.02 -16.41 3.61
CA LEU A 2 7.59 -15.18 4.34
C LEU A 2 7.34 -13.95 3.46
N THR A 3 8.18 -13.71 2.45
CA THR A 3 8.05 -12.51 1.61
C THR A 3 6.79 -12.55 0.74
N GLY A 4 6.38 -13.73 0.27
CA GLY A 4 5.17 -13.91 -0.53
C GLY A 4 3.89 -13.71 0.29
N THR A 5 3.86 -14.20 1.53
CA THR A 5 2.73 -13.98 2.44
C THR A 5 2.58 -12.52 2.85
N VAL A 6 3.69 -11.82 3.11
CA VAL A 6 3.67 -10.37 3.41
C VAL A 6 3.16 -9.57 2.22
N LEU A 7 3.60 -9.90 1.00
CA LEU A 7 3.15 -9.20 -0.20
C LEU A 7 1.67 -9.45 -0.48
N PHE A 8 1.20 -10.69 -0.32
CA PHE A 8 -0.21 -11.03 -0.46
C PHE A 8 -1.09 -10.29 0.56
N ALA A 9 -0.67 -10.27 1.83
CA ALA A 9 -1.38 -9.55 2.88
C ALA A 9 -1.39 -8.03 2.65
N ALA A 10 -0.28 -7.47 2.16
CA ALA A 10 -0.18 -6.06 1.78
C ALA A 10 -1.13 -5.74 0.62
N THR A 11 -1.16 -6.54 -0.44
CA THR A 11 -2.07 -6.33 -1.58
C THR A 11 -3.54 -6.44 -1.16
N MET A 12 -3.88 -7.41 -0.31
CA MET A 12 -5.26 -7.59 0.17
C MET A 12 -5.73 -6.41 1.02
N THR A 13 -4.92 -5.98 2.00
CA THR A 13 -5.26 -4.81 2.84
C THR A 13 -5.33 -3.52 2.01
N THR A 14 -4.43 -3.35 1.04
CA THR A 14 -4.47 -2.20 0.12
C THR A 14 -5.70 -2.23 -0.78
N GLY A 15 -6.06 -3.39 -1.33
CA GLY A 15 -7.26 -3.56 -2.16
C GLY A 15 -8.54 -3.31 -1.38
N LEU A 16 -8.60 -3.74 -0.11
CA LEU A 16 -9.73 -3.46 0.77
C LEU A 16 -9.91 -1.95 1.00
N MET A 17 -8.81 -1.23 1.26
CA MET A 17 -8.81 0.23 1.39
C MET A 17 -9.19 0.93 0.08
N ALA A 18 -8.65 0.47 -1.05
CA ALA A 18 -9.00 1.00 -2.36
C ALA A 18 -10.50 0.86 -2.65
N GLY A 19 -11.12 -0.25 -2.26
CA GLY A 19 -12.57 -0.45 -2.36
C GLY A 19 -13.39 0.54 -1.52
N VAL A 20 -12.97 0.81 -0.29
CA VAL A 20 -13.62 1.82 0.57
C VAL A 20 -13.57 3.20 -0.08
N PHE A 21 -12.39 3.62 -0.57
CA PHE A 21 -12.25 4.91 -1.26
C PHE A 21 -13.02 4.96 -2.59
N PHE A 22 -13.10 3.84 -3.31
CA PHE A 22 -13.85 3.74 -4.56
C PHE A 22 -15.35 3.95 -4.36
N ILE A 23 -15.94 3.32 -3.33
CA ILE A 23 -17.33 3.57 -2.94
C ILE A 23 -17.53 5.04 -2.55
N TYR A 24 -16.53 5.62 -1.86
CA TYR A 24 -16.60 7.01 -1.44
C TYR A 24 -16.71 7.97 -2.64
N ALA A 25 -15.90 7.73 -3.67
CA ALA A 25 -15.89 8.51 -4.90
C ALA A 25 -17.15 8.29 -5.77
N ASN A 26 -17.60 7.04 -5.91
CA ASN A 26 -18.68 6.70 -6.84
C ASN A 26 -20.09 6.89 -6.27
N ALA A 27 -20.28 6.67 -4.97
CA ALA A 27 -21.60 6.71 -4.35
C ALA A 27 -21.75 7.89 -3.38
N TYR A 28 -20.77 8.09 -2.50
CA TYR A 28 -20.85 9.10 -1.44
C TYR A 28 -20.78 10.52 -1.98
N MET A 29 -19.73 10.87 -2.73
CA MET A 29 -19.57 12.22 -3.28
C MET A 29 -20.73 12.67 -4.20
N PRO A 30 -21.17 11.88 -5.20
CA PRO A 30 -22.31 12.28 -6.02
C PRO A 30 -23.64 12.21 -5.26
N GLY A 31 -23.79 11.33 -4.26
CA GLY A 31 -24.98 11.28 -3.41
C GLY A 31 -25.12 12.53 -2.53
N LEU A 32 -24.03 12.94 -1.88
CA LEU A 32 -23.95 14.13 -1.04
C LEU A 32 -23.90 15.43 -1.85
N GLY A 33 -23.40 15.41 -3.08
CA GLY A 33 -23.41 16.55 -3.99
C GLY A 33 -24.81 17.01 -4.41
N ARG A 34 -25.86 16.24 -4.10
CA ARG A 34 -27.26 16.63 -4.29
C ARG A 34 -27.88 17.29 -3.05
N THR A 35 -27.12 17.45 -1.97
CA THR A 35 -27.56 18.02 -0.68
C THR A 35 -26.94 19.40 -0.46
N ASP A 36 -27.52 20.22 0.42
CA ASP A 36 -26.96 21.53 0.79
C ASP A 36 -25.54 21.42 1.36
N ASP A 37 -24.68 22.42 1.09
CA ASP A 37 -23.28 22.45 1.54
C ASP A 37 -23.11 22.23 3.05
N ARG A 38 -24.05 22.72 3.86
CA ARG A 38 -24.04 22.51 5.32
C ARG A 38 -24.27 21.05 5.70
N THR A 39 -25.16 20.37 4.98
CA THR A 39 -25.47 18.95 5.16
C THR A 39 -24.30 18.10 4.66
N PHE A 40 -23.67 18.48 3.55
CA PHE A 40 -22.46 17.85 3.04
C PHE A 40 -21.35 17.82 4.09
N VAL A 41 -20.97 18.98 4.62
CA VAL A 41 -19.88 19.11 5.60
C VAL A 41 -20.25 18.40 6.91
N GLY A 42 -21.51 18.52 7.36
CA GLY A 42 -21.99 17.85 8.56
C GLY A 42 -21.92 16.32 8.45
N ALA A 43 -22.33 15.76 7.31
CA ALA A 43 -22.27 14.33 7.06
C ALA A 43 -20.82 13.83 6.98
N PHE A 44 -19.93 14.57 6.31
CA PHE A 44 -18.50 14.22 6.28
C PHE A 44 -17.89 14.22 7.68
N GLN A 45 -18.11 15.27 8.48
CA GLN A 45 -17.57 15.34 9.84
C GLN A 45 -18.16 14.27 10.79
N ALA A 46 -19.41 13.87 10.58
CA ALA A 46 -20.02 12.78 11.32
C ALA A 46 -19.41 11.44 10.92
N THR A 47 -19.21 11.21 9.62
CA THR A 47 -18.54 10.03 9.09
C THR A 47 -17.09 9.95 9.56
N ASP A 48 -16.30 11.03 9.46
CA ASP A 48 -14.91 11.06 9.92
C ASP A 48 -14.79 10.78 11.43
N ARG A 49 -15.75 11.24 12.25
CA ARG A 49 -15.80 10.87 13.68
C ARG A 49 -16.16 9.40 13.89
N ALA A 50 -17.08 8.86 13.11
CA ALA A 50 -17.47 7.45 13.20
C ALA A 50 -16.40 6.49 12.65
N ILE A 51 -15.58 6.95 11.68
CA ILE A 51 -14.57 6.14 11.00
C ILE A 51 -13.29 5.97 11.81
N ILE A 52 -13.05 6.80 12.83
CA ILE A 52 -12.00 6.61 13.85
C ILE A 52 -12.39 5.44 14.78
N ASN A 53 -12.64 4.28 14.18
CA ASN A 53 -12.80 3.02 14.86
C ASN A 53 -11.42 2.33 14.91
N PRO A 54 -10.98 1.80 16.05
CA PRO A 54 -9.71 1.10 16.18
C PRO A 54 -9.50 -0.01 15.13
N LEU A 55 -10.57 -0.63 14.62
CA LEU A 55 -10.51 -1.63 13.55
C LEU A 55 -10.14 -1.03 12.18
N PHE A 56 -10.74 0.10 11.81
CA PHE A 56 -10.41 0.82 10.58
C PHE A 56 -8.99 1.39 10.65
N MET A 57 -8.64 1.95 11.81
CA MET A 57 -7.31 2.48 12.07
C MET A 57 -6.25 1.38 12.01
N GLY A 58 -6.55 0.20 12.57
CA GLY A 58 -5.69 -0.98 12.47
C GLY A 58 -5.51 -1.49 11.05
N LEU A 59 -6.56 -1.49 10.21
CA LEU A 59 -6.44 -1.87 8.80
C LEU A 59 -5.68 -0.81 7.98
N PHE A 60 -5.92 0.47 8.25
CA PHE A 60 -5.31 1.58 7.51
C PHE A 60 -3.81 1.69 7.81
N PHE A 61 -3.46 1.79 9.11
CA PHE A 61 -2.06 1.77 9.53
C PHE A 61 -1.42 0.41 9.27
N GLY A 62 -2.16 -0.69 9.43
CA GLY A 62 -1.69 -2.04 9.11
C GLY A 62 -1.29 -2.16 7.65
N SER A 63 -2.09 -1.65 6.71
CA SER A 63 -1.75 -1.63 5.28
C SER A 63 -0.47 -0.83 5.02
N LEU A 64 -0.37 0.39 5.57
CA LEU A 64 0.83 1.23 5.45
C LEU A 64 2.08 0.57 6.01
N VAL A 65 1.98 -0.05 7.19
CA VAL A 65 3.09 -0.76 7.84
C VAL A 65 3.47 -2.00 7.04
N LEU A 66 2.50 -2.80 6.57
CA LEU A 66 2.77 -4.00 5.77
C LEU A 66 3.41 -3.65 4.43
N ILE A 67 2.94 -2.61 3.74
CA ILE A 67 3.55 -2.13 2.49
C ILE A 67 4.95 -1.59 2.77
N GLY A 68 5.14 -0.80 3.85
CA GLY A 68 6.45 -0.29 4.25
C GLY A 68 7.42 -1.42 4.59
N LEU A 69 6.97 -2.45 5.30
CA LEU A 69 7.76 -3.66 5.59
C LEU A 69 8.07 -4.43 4.31
N ALA A 70 7.09 -4.62 3.42
CA ALA A 70 7.28 -5.28 2.14
C ALA A 70 8.32 -4.52 1.31
N ALA A 71 8.21 -3.20 1.22
CA ALA A 71 9.14 -2.34 0.54
C ALA A 71 10.54 -2.44 1.14
N LEU A 72 10.69 -2.35 2.47
CA LEU A 72 12.00 -2.51 3.14
C LEU A 72 12.61 -3.89 2.89
N LEU A 73 11.81 -4.96 2.96
CA LEU A 73 12.26 -6.32 2.72
C LEU A 73 12.60 -6.58 1.24
N TYR A 74 11.88 -5.93 0.31
CA TYR A 74 12.15 -6.01 -1.13
C TYR A 74 13.25 -5.06 -1.59
N LEU A 75 13.47 -3.92 -0.96
CA LEU A 75 14.61 -3.02 -1.18
C LEU A 75 15.89 -3.61 -0.60
N GLY A 76 15.80 -4.29 0.55
CA GLY A 76 16.87 -5.15 1.05
C GLY A 76 17.15 -6.36 0.14
N LYS A 77 16.18 -6.74 -0.71
CA LYS A 77 16.27 -7.74 -1.78
C LYS A 77 16.30 -7.12 -3.18
N ALA A 78 16.59 -5.83 -3.32
CA ALA A 78 16.78 -5.24 -4.62
C ALA A 78 18.27 -5.38 -4.94
N PRO A 79 18.63 -5.94 -6.11
CA PRO A 79 19.78 -5.45 -6.81
C PRO A 79 19.42 -4.04 -7.19
N CYS A 80 19.74 -3.17 -6.24
CA CYS A 80 20.66 -2.11 -6.51
C CYS A 80 20.03 -0.72 -6.48
N PRO A 81 20.56 0.13 -5.58
CA PRO A 81 20.07 1.48 -5.43
C PRO A 81 20.54 2.30 -6.63
N GLY A 82 19.62 3.11 -7.14
CA GLY A 82 19.92 4.17 -8.08
C GLY A 82 20.15 3.69 -9.50
N SER A 83 19.09 3.72 -10.31
CA SER A 83 19.10 4.34 -11.65
C SER A 83 20.41 4.25 -12.45
N SER A 84 21.06 3.09 -12.57
CA SER A 84 22.10 2.84 -13.57
C SER A 84 22.61 1.40 -13.48
N TRP A 85 22.92 0.86 -14.64
CA TRP A 85 23.41 -0.49 -14.90
C TRP A 85 24.61 -0.96 -14.04
N ARG A 86 25.44 -0.05 -13.52
CA ARG A 86 26.58 -0.41 -12.65
C ARG A 86 26.14 -1.10 -11.37
N SER A 87 25.01 -0.67 -10.83
CA SER A 87 24.55 -1.17 -9.56
C SER A 87 24.08 -2.63 -9.76
N CYS A 88 23.33 -2.98 -10.81
CA CYS A 88 22.81 -4.33 -11.07
C CYS A 88 23.87 -5.48 -11.07
N CYS A 89 25.09 -5.25 -11.54
CA CYS A 89 26.12 -6.30 -11.66
C CYS A 89 26.73 -6.81 -10.34
N ILE A 90 26.70 -6.02 -9.26
CA ILE A 90 27.25 -6.48 -7.96
C ILE A 90 26.27 -7.39 -7.22
N TRP A 91 24.97 -7.13 -7.33
CA TRP A 91 23.96 -7.88 -6.57
C TRP A 91 23.49 -9.17 -7.26
N SER A 92 23.61 -9.28 -8.59
CA SER A 92 23.36 -10.55 -9.31
C SER A 92 24.25 -11.71 -8.79
N ARG A 93 25.40 -11.40 -8.20
CA ARG A 93 26.33 -12.37 -7.60
C ARG A 93 25.82 -12.99 -6.29
N SER A 94 24.76 -12.45 -5.69
CA SER A 94 24.23 -12.91 -4.39
C SER A 94 22.96 -13.76 -4.50
N ALA A 95 22.35 -13.87 -5.68
CA ALA A 95 21.02 -14.47 -5.86
C ALA A 95 21.00 -15.84 -6.56
N SER A 96 22.13 -16.41 -6.99
CA SER A 96 22.18 -17.76 -7.58
C SER A 96 23.30 -18.61 -6.95
N PRO A 97 23.07 -19.91 -6.64
CA PRO A 97 24.13 -20.77 -6.10
C PRO A 97 25.18 -21.19 -7.13
N TRP A 98 24.98 -20.92 -8.42
CA TRP A 98 25.91 -21.30 -9.48
C TRP A 98 26.54 -20.08 -10.17
N PRO A 99 27.86 -20.13 -10.47
CA PRO A 99 28.60 -19.00 -10.99
C PRO A 99 28.76 -19.11 -12.50
N SER A 100 28.46 -18.05 -13.24
CA SER A 100 29.16 -17.82 -14.51
C SER A 100 29.09 -16.37 -14.96
N THR A 101 30.21 -15.69 -14.67
CA THR A 101 30.90 -14.72 -15.53
C THR A 101 30.11 -13.50 -16.03
N CYS A 102 30.06 -12.47 -15.19
CA CYS A 102 30.16 -11.10 -15.71
C CYS A 102 31.61 -10.83 -16.12
N ARG A 103 31.86 -10.75 -17.43
CA ARG A 103 32.97 -10.01 -18.03
C ARG A 103 32.37 -9.02 -19.02
#